data_AF-A0A934L6W2-F1
#
_entry.id   AF-A0A934L6W2-F1
#
_cell.length_a   1.000
_cell.length_b   1.000
_cell.length_c   1.000
_cell.angle_alpha   90.00
_cell.angle_beta   90.00
_cell.angle_gamma   90.00
#
_symmetry.space_group_name_H-M   'P 1'
#
loop_
_entity.id
_entity.type
_entity.pdbx_description
1 polymer ?
#
loop_
_entity_poly.entity_id
_entity_poly.type
_entity_poly.pdbx_seq_one_letter_code
_entity_poly.pdbx_strand_id
1 'polypeptide(L)' 'MSREGGYPRKEGGKSRVIASDKLHIENKTLFVDLKENEVGRFLQIAELSNDRRSTVVIPLSGLEAFMQALQKIADGIS' A
#
# COMPACT_ATOMS: atom_id res chain seq x y z
N MET A 1 20.36 -15.56 14.85
CA MET A 1 20.57 -14.34 14.04
C MET A 1 19.34 -14.15 13.18
N SER A 2 18.40 -13.31 13.62
CA SER A 2 17.13 -13.12 12.93
C SER A 2 16.82 -11.64 12.98
N ARG A 3 16.83 -10.92 11.85
CA ARG A 3 15.94 -9.77 11.57
C ARG A 3 15.80 -9.57 10.06
N GLU A 4 14.60 -9.92 9.60
CA GLU A 4 13.79 -9.22 8.58
C GLU A 4 14.48 -8.83 7.27
N GLY A 5 14.35 -9.71 6.28
CA GLY A 5 14.56 -9.35 4.87
C GLY A 5 13.52 -8.32 4.44
N GLY A 6 13.91 -7.05 4.50
CA GLY A 6 13.14 -5.93 3.96
C GLY A 6 12.94 -6.10 2.46
N TYR A 7 11.70 -5.95 2.01
CA TYR A 7 11.34 -6.06 0.61
C TYR A 7 12.12 -5.02 -0.22
N PRO A 8 12.84 -5.42 -1.28
CA PRO A 8 13.52 -4.47 -2.14
C PRO A 8 12.48 -3.59 -2.82
N ARG A 9 12.45 -2.31 -2.43
CA ARG A 9 11.73 -1.27 -3.16
C ARG A 9 12.41 -1.13 -4.51
N LYS A 10 11.66 -1.34 -5.59
CA LYS A 10 12.04 -0.72 -6.86
C LYS A 10 11.99 0.80 -6.61
N GLU A 11 13.16 1.42 -6.48
CA GLU A 11 13.35 2.87 -6.42
C GLU A 11 12.98 3.49 -7.77
N GLY A 12 11.69 3.44 -8.12
CA GLY A 12 11.13 4.28 -9.16
C GLY A 12 10.81 5.64 -8.57
N GLY A 13 11.78 6.55 -8.56
CA GLY A 13 11.64 7.95 -8.12
C GLY A 13 11.84 8.17 -6.61
N LYS A 14 12.49 9.30 -6.26
CA LYS A 14 12.81 9.75 -4.90
C LYS A 14 11.53 10.05 -4.08
N SER A 15 10.84 9.01 -3.63
CA SER A 15 9.68 9.16 -2.72
C SER A 15 10.04 8.73 -1.31
N ARG A 16 9.81 9.63 -0.34
CA ARG A 16 10.02 9.40 1.09
C ARG A 16 8.79 8.72 1.69
N VAL A 17 9.00 7.79 2.61
CA VAL A 17 7.92 7.17 3.40
C VAL A 17 7.55 8.08 4.55
N ILE A 18 6.26 8.36 4.70
CA ILE A 18 5.73 9.10 5.84
C ILE A 18 5.19 8.10 6.88
N ALA A 19 4.43 7.11 6.42
CA ALA A 19 3.86 6.06 7.25
C ALA A 19 3.78 4.75 6.46
N SER A 20 3.85 3.64 7.18
CA SER A 20 3.76 2.30 6.59
C SER A 20 2.99 1.38 7.52
N ASP A 21 2.24 0.46 6.92
CA ASP A 21 1.63 -0.67 7.59
C ASP A 21 1.81 -1.95 6.75
N LYS A 22 1.72 -3.11 7.41
CA LYS A 22 1.86 -4.43 6.80
C LYS A 22 0.75 -5.35 7.28
N LEU A 23 -0.03 -5.87 6.34
CA LEU A 23 -1.09 -6.83 6.60
C LEU A 23 -0.73 -8.18 6.02
N HIS A 24 -0.96 -9.26 6.79
CA HIS A 24 -0.96 -10.62 6.26
C HIS A 24 -2.40 -11.11 6.23
N ILE A 25 -2.87 -11.47 5.04
CA ILE A 25 -4.23 -11.97 4.80
C ILE A 25 -4.09 -13.24 3.99
N GLU A 26 -4.43 -14.39 4.59
CA GLU A 26 -4.23 -15.70 3.98
C GLU A 26 -2.79 -15.89 3.47
N ASN A 27 -2.59 -16.14 2.18
CA ASN A 27 -1.28 -16.27 1.54
C ASN A 27 -0.73 -14.96 0.97
N LYS A 28 -1.39 -13.83 1.26
CA LYS A 28 -1.04 -12.50 0.74
C LYS A 28 -0.36 -11.67 1.82
N THR A 29 0.67 -10.95 1.42
CA THR A 29 1.25 -9.85 2.20
C THR A 29 0.97 -8.54 1.51
N LEU A 30 0.26 -7.64 2.18
CA LEU A 30 -0.02 -6.29 1.71
C LEU A 30 0.87 -5.29 2.45
N PHE A 31 1.55 -4.42 1.70
CA PHE A 31 2.27 -3.26 2.22
C PHE A 31 1.50 -2.00 1.87
N VAL A 32 1.16 -1.20 2.87
CA VAL A 32 0.39 0.04 2.71
C VAL A 32 1.28 1.19 3.12
N ASP A 33 1.80 1.94 2.15
CA ASP A 33 2.75 3.02 2.38
C ASP A 33 2.13 4.37 2.01
N LEU A 34 2.08 5.33 2.94
CA LEU A 34 1.90 6.75 2.60
C LEU A 34 3.28 7.34 2.26
N LYS A 35 3.42 7.85 1.04
CA LYS A 35 4.66 8.42 0.53
C LYS A 35 4.50 9.86 0.04
N GLU A 36 5.61 10.55 -0.09
CA GLU A 36 5.71 11.91 -0.60
C GLU A 36 6.88 12.04 -1.57
N ASN A 37 6.65 12.69 -2.71
CA ASN A 37 7.68 13.11 -3.65
C ASN A 37 7.47 14.60 -4.00
N GLU A 38 8.22 15.13 -4.96
CA GLU A 38 8.13 16.54 -5.39
C GLU A 38 6.75 16.94 -5.93
N VAL A 39 5.98 15.99 -6.47
CA VAL A 39 4.62 16.23 -6.99
C VAL A 39 3.59 16.26 -5.86
N GLY A 40 3.80 15.49 -4.80
CA GLY A 40 2.93 15.48 -3.63
C GLY A 40 2.87 14.13 -2.94
N ARG A 41 1.77 13.91 -2.19
CA ARG A 41 1.55 12.70 -1.40
C ARG A 41 0.66 11.69 -2.10
N PHE A 42 0.95 10.42 -1.87
CA PHE A 42 0.17 9.31 -2.40
C PHE A 42 0.26 8.08 -1.50
N LEU A 43 -0.79 7.29 -1.48
CA LEU A 43 -0.81 5.95 -0.90
C LEU A 43 -0.34 4.95 -1.96
N GLN A 44 0.58 4.07 -1.61
CA GLN A 44 0.98 2.93 -2.43
C GLN A 44 0.66 1.65 -1.68
N ILE A 45 -0.19 0.80 -2.29
CA ILE A 45 -0.51 -0.51 -1.75
C ILE A 45 0.15 -1.56 -2.65
N ALA A 46 1.05 -2.36 -2.10
CA ALA A 46 1.70 -3.46 -2.82
C ALA A 46 1.22 -4.80 -2.26
N GLU A 47 0.69 -5.65 -3.12
CA GLU A 47 0.38 -7.04 -2.80
C GLU A 47 1.55 -7.92 -3.25
N LEU A 48 1.96 -8.82 -2.36
CA LEU A 48 2.76 -9.98 -2.70
C LEU A 48 1.91 -11.24 -2.47
N SER A 49 1.74 -12.03 -3.51
CA SER A 49 1.06 -13.32 -3.45
C SER A 49 1.87 -14.36 -4.22
N ASN A 50 2.35 -15.39 -3.51
CA ASN A 50 3.31 -16.36 -4.04
C ASN A 50 4.49 -15.62 -4.71
N ASP A 51 4.70 -15.82 -6.01
CA ASP A 51 5.75 -15.16 -6.81
C ASP A 51 5.27 -13.94 -7.60
N ARG A 52 4.03 -13.48 -7.38
CA ARG A 52 3.46 -12.32 -8.08
C ARG A 52 3.43 -11.09 -7.18
N ARG A 53 3.75 -9.95 -7.78
CA ARG A 53 3.66 -8.64 -7.14
C ARG A 53 2.75 -7.73 -7.96
N SER A 54 1.74 -7.16 -7.32
CA SER A 54 0.91 -6.10 -7.88
C SER A 54 1.00 -4.85 -7.02
N THR A 55 0.74 -3.68 -7.59
CA THR A 55 0.80 -2.41 -6.86
C THR A 55 -0.24 -1.46 -7.41
N VAL A 56 -0.95 -0.79 -6.51
CA VAL A 56 -1.83 0.34 -6.83
C VAL A 56 -1.31 1.60 -6.14
N VAL A 57 -1.44 2.73 -6.80
CA VAL A 57 -1.09 4.06 -6.28
C VAL A 57 -2.32 4.93 -6.30
N ILE A 58 -2.65 5.52 -5.15
CA ILE A 58 -3.78 6.43 -4.98
C ILE A 58 -3.22 7.81 -4.58
N PRO A 59 -3.40 8.86 -5.39
CA PRO A 59 -3.06 10.22 -4.96
C PRO A 59 -3.80 10.58 -3.66
N LEU A 60 -3.17 11.36 -2.78
CA LEU A 60 -3.77 11.69 -1.48
C LEU A 60 -5.13 12.40 -1.63
N SER A 61 -5.33 13.17 -2.71
CA SER A 61 -6.61 13.82 -3.03
C SER A 61 -7.78 12.84 -3.26
N GLY A 62 -7.50 11.59 -3.65
CA GLY A 62 -8.52 10.55 -3.85
C GLY A 62 -8.69 9.61 -2.66
N LEU A 63 -7.94 9.81 -1.57
CA LEU A 63 -7.90 8.85 -0.45
C LEU A 63 -9.25 8.74 0.27
N GLU A 64 -9.92 9.86 0.51
CA GLU A 64 -11.23 9.86 1.18
C GLU A 64 -12.28 9.09 0.37
N ALA A 65 -12.39 9.36 -0.92
CA ALA A 65 -13.31 8.64 -1.82
C ALA A 65 -12.98 7.14 -1.89
N PHE A 66 -11.69 6.79 -1.88
CA PHE A 66 -11.24 5.40 -1.83
C PHE A 66 -11.69 4.71 -0.53
N MET A 67 -11.51 5.34 0.63
CA MET A 67 -11.95 4.81 1.92
C MET A 67 -13.48 4.66 2.00
N GLN A 68 -14.23 5.65 1.50
CA GLN A 68 -15.69 5.57 1.42
C GLN A 68 -16.16 4.41 0.53
N ALA A 69 -15.48 4.17 -0.59
CA ALA A 69 -15.79 3.04 -1.47
C ALA A 69 -15.55 1.69 -0.77
N LEU A 70 -14.44 1.54 -0.03
CA LEU A 70 -14.16 0.34 0.76
C LEU A 70 -15.22 0.12 1.84
N GLN A 71 -15.59 1.15 2.60
CA GLN A 71 -16.61 1.07 3.64
C GLN A 71 -17.97 0.67 3.06
N LYS A 72 -18.40 1.33 1.97
CA LYS A 72 -19.66 1.02 1.29
C LYS A 72 -19.73 -0.44 0.84
N ILE A 73 -18.63 -0.99 0.33
CA ILE A 73 -18.57 -2.41 -0.07
C ILE A 73 -18.65 -3.31 1.17
N ALA A 74 -17.92 -2.99 2.24
CA ALA A 74 -17.94 -3.77 3.48
C ALA A 74 -19.33 -3.82 4.12
N ASP A 75 -20.02 -2.68 4.18
CA ASP A 75 -21.39 -2.59 4.72
C ASP A 75 -22.38 -3.40 3.87
N GLY A 76 -22.17 -3.48 2.56
CA GLY A 76 -23.01 -4.26 1.64
C GLY A 76 -22.79 -5.78 1.70
N ILE A 77 -21.77 -6.25 2.43
CA ILE A 77 -21.49 -7.68 2.66
C ILE A 77 -22.10 -8.15 4.00
N SER A 78 -22.61 -7.22 4.82
CA SER A 78 -23.21 -7.49 6.14
C SER A 78 -24.69 -7.84 6.08
#